data_AF-A0A133V3B3-F1
#
_entry.id   AF-A0A133V3B3-F1
#
_cell.length_a   1.000
_cell.length_b   1.000
_cell.length_c   1.000
_cell.angle_alpha   90.00
_cell.angle_beta   90.00
_cell.angle_gamma   90.00
#
_symmetry.space_group_name_H-M   'P 1'
#
loop_
_entity.id
_entity.type
_entity.pdbx_description
1 polymer ?
#
loop_
_entity_poly.entity_id
_entity_poly.type
_entity_poly.pdbx_seq_one_letter_code
_entity_poly.pdbx_strand_id
1 'polypeptide(L)' 'MTDAVLDKINNIEKILLEINSKLDNYMGMEELSREEWEEVEEIREQIKKGDYTVSDNINW' A
#
# COMPACT_ATOMS: atom_id res chain seq x y z
N MET A 1 -14.40 -7.34 26.96
CA MET A 1 -14.14 -6.06 26.27
C MET A 1 -15.47 -5.48 25.89
N THR A 2 -15.71 -4.19 26.09
CA THR A 2 -17.02 -3.55 25.84
C THR A 2 -17.32 -3.52 24.34
N ASP A 3 -18.52 -3.93 23.93
CA ASP A 3 -18.94 -4.04 22.52
C ASP A 3 -18.70 -2.74 21.73
N ALA A 4 -18.84 -1.59 22.38
CA ALA A 4 -18.56 -0.28 21.81
C ALA A 4 -17.10 -0.08 21.35
N VAL A 5 -16.13 -0.75 21.98
CA VAL A 5 -14.73 -0.73 21.56
C VAL A 5 -14.54 -1.60 20.33
N LEU A 6 -15.19 -2.77 20.28
CA LEU A 6 -15.15 -3.67 19.14
C LEU A 6 -15.74 -3.01 17.89
N ASP A 7 -16.88 -2.33 18.04
CA ASP A 7 -17.53 -1.60 16.95
C ASP A 7 -16.65 -0.48 16.38
N LYS A 8 -15.93 0.24 17.26
CA LYS A 8 -14.98 1.27 16.83
C LYS A 8 -13.81 0.66 16.06
N ILE A 9 -13.28 -0.48 16.52
CA ILE A 9 -12.18 -1.19 15.83
C ILE A 9 -12.64 -1.66 14.45
N ASN A 10 -13.81 -2.28 14.36
CA ASN A 10 -14.37 -2.73 13.07
C ASN A 10 -14.62 -1.57 12.10
N ASN A 11 -15.03 -0.41 12.62
CA ASN A 11 -15.20 0.78 11.78
C ASN A 11 -13.86 1.33 11.27
N ILE A 12 -12.83 1.34 12.12
CA ILE A 12 -11.48 1.73 11.72
C ILE A 12 -10.93 0.79 10.65
N GLU A 13 -11.12 -0.53 10.80
CA GLU A 13 -10.71 -1.52 9.81
C GLU A 13 -11.36 -1.26 8.44
N LYS A 14 -12.67 -1.01 8.40
CA LYS A 14 -13.37 -0.67 7.16
C LYS A 14 -12.81 0.58 6.48
N ILE A 15 -12.55 1.63 7.27
CA ILE A 15 -11.97 2.87 6.75
C ILE A 15 -10.57 2.62 6.18
N LEU A 16 -9.75 1.81 6.83
CA LEU A 16 -8.41 1.46 6.35
C LEU A 16 -8.45 0.68 5.03
N LEU A 17 -9.39 -0.26 4.90
CA LEU A 17 -9.59 -1.02 3.65
C LEU A 17 -10.03 -0.10 2.50
N GLU A 18 -10.96 0.83 2.75
CA GLU A 18 -11.38 1.81 1.75
C GLU A 18 -10.24 2.75 1.33
N ILE A 19 -9.42 3.20 2.27
CA ILE A 19 -8.25 4.03 1.97
C ILE A 19 -7.26 3.25 1.13
N ASN A 20 -6.98 1.99 1.46
CA ASN A 20 -6.04 1.17 0.71
C ASN A 20 -6.49 0.98 -0.73
N SER A 21 -7.76 0.63 -0.95
CA SER A 21 -8.32 0.52 -2.30
C SER A 21 -8.26 1.85 -3.06
N LYS A 22 -8.57 2.98 -2.43
CA LYS A 22 -8.43 4.29 -3.09
C LYS A 22 -6.99 4.63 -3.47
N LEU A 23 -6.01 4.25 -2.63
CA LEU A 23 -4.60 4.43 -2.92
C LEU A 23 -4.14 3.55 -4.08
N ASP A 24 -4.55 2.28 -4.10
CA ASP A 24 -4.24 1.36 -5.19
C ASP A 24 -4.81 1.89 -6.51
N ASN A 25 -6.06 2.37 -6.51
CA ASN A 25 -6.69 2.95 -7.70
C ASN A 25 -6.02 4.26 -8.12
N TYR A 26 -5.66 5.13 -7.17
CA TYR A 26 -4.96 6.39 -7.45
C TYR A 26 -3.56 6.16 -8.04
N MET A 27 -2.89 5.09 -7.61
CA MET A 27 -1.57 4.72 -8.12
C MET A 27 -1.64 3.88 -9.42
N GLY A 28 -2.83 3.64 -9.97
CA GLY A 28 -3.01 2.84 -11.18
C GLY A 28 -2.74 1.34 -10.99
N MET A 29 -2.72 0.86 -9.75
CA MET A 29 -2.36 -0.52 -9.40
C MET A 29 -3.42 -1.54 -9.87
N GLU A 30 -4.65 -1.10 -10.17
CA GLU A 30 -5.70 -1.92 -10.78
C GLU A 30 -5.39 -2.28 -12.24
N GLU A 31 -4.57 -1.47 -12.93
CA GLU A 31 -4.21 -1.67 -14.34
C GLU A 31 -2.95 -2.53 -14.50
N LEU A 32 -2.25 -2.80 -13.40
CA LEU A 32 -1.03 -3.60 -13.40
C LEU A 32 -1.35 -5.07 -13.67
N SER A 33 -0.56 -5.67 -14.56
CA SER A 33 -0.48 -7.11 -14.67
C SER A 33 0.09 -7.73 -13.39
N ARG A 34 -0.07 -9.04 -13.24
CA ARG A 34 0.44 -9.76 -12.06
C ARG A 34 1.96 -9.62 -11.88
N GLU A 35 2.71 -9.62 -12.99
CA GLU A 35 4.17 -9.49 -12.97
C GLU A 35 4.59 -8.10 -12.47
N GLU A 36 3.94 -7.04 -12.95
CA GLU A 36 4.19 -5.66 -12.49
C GLU A 36 3.80 -5.48 -11.02
N TRP A 37 2.76 -6.16 -10.54
CA TRP A 37 2.37 -6.17 -9.13
C TRP A 37 3.44 -6.82 -8.23
N GLU A 38 4.03 -7.93 -8.70
CA GLU A 38 5.12 -8.62 -8.00
C GLU A 38 6.37 -7.72 -7.91
N GLU A 39 6.72 -6.97 -8.96
CA GLU A 39 7.81 -5.98 -8.94
C GLU A 39 7.57 -4.85 -7.93
N VAL A 40 6.35 -4.31 -7.87
CA VAL A 40 6.01 -3.26 -6.90
C VAL A 40 6.11 -3.77 -5.46
N GLU A 41 5.71 -5.01 -5.21
CA GLU A 41 5.83 -5.60 -3.87
C GLU A 41 7.30 -5.86 -3.48
N GLU A 42 8.14 -6.27 -4.43
CA GLU A 42 9.59 -6.38 -4.20
C GLU A 42 10.21 -5.02 -3.86
N ILE A 43 9.84 -3.96 -4.57
CA ILE A 43 10.31 -2.59 -4.28
C ILE A 43 9.85 -2.16 -2.88
N ARG A 44 8.59 -2.44 -2.49
CA ARG A 44 8.06 -2.15 -1.15
C ARG A 44 8.84 -2.88 -0.07
N GLU A 45 9.19 -4.14 -0.28
CA GLU A 45 10.00 -4.93 0.65
C GLU A 45 11.43 -4.41 0.78
N GLN A 46 12.05 -3.97 -0.30
CA GLN A 46 13.37 -3.33 -0.26
C GLN A 46 13.33 -2.01 0.54
N ILE A 47 12.30 -1.17 0.33
CA ILE A 47 12.10 0.07 1.08
C ILE A 47 11.88 -0.22 2.58
N LYS A 48 11.05 -1.21 2.95
CA LYS A 48 10.83 -1.62 4.35
C LYS A 48 12.11 -2.09 5.04
N LYS A 49 12.99 -2.77 4.30
CA LYS A 49 14.30 -3.22 4.80
C LYS A 49 15.33 -2.10 4.89
N GLY A 50 15.03 -0.92 4.36
CA GLY A 50 15.92 0.23 4.34
C GLY A 50 16.97 0.20 3.22
N ASP A 51 16.86 -0.75 2.29
CA ASP A 51 17.74 -0.88 1.12
C ASP A 51 17.15 -0.07 -0.05
N TYR A 52 17.21 1.27 0.06
CA TYR A 52 16.91 2.15 -1.07
C TYR A 52 18.17 2.92 -1.46
N THR A 53 18.70 2.65 -2.65
CA THR A 53 19.60 3.59 -3.32
C THR A 53 18.74 4.73 -3.86
N VAL A 54 18.94 5.94 -3.32
CA VAL A 54 18.42 7.16 -3.93
C VAL A 54 19.07 7.26 -5.31
N SER A 55 18.32 6.93 -6.36
CA SER A 55 18.82 7.03 -7.73
C SER A 55 18.81 8.50 -8.13
N ASP A 56 19.89 9.21 -7.85
CA ASP A 56 20.14 10.61 -8.24
C ASP A 56 20.32 10.80 -9.77
N ASN A 57 19.78 9.92 -10.60
CA ASN A 57 19.95 9.96 -12.05
C ASN A 57 18.67 9.61 -12.80
N ILE A 58 17.58 10.33 -12.51
CA ILE A 58 16.48 10.46 -13.47
C ILE A 58 16.57 11.86 -14.08
N ASN A 59 17.22 11.93 -15.24
CA ASN A 59 17.27 13.13 -16.07
C ASN A 59 15.92 13.20 -16.81
N TRP A 60 15.11 14.20 -16.48
CA TRP A 60 13.84 14.52 -17.14
C TRP A 60 14.06 15.08 -18.55
#